data_AF-X1EQL1-F1
#
_entry.id   AF-X1EQL1-F1
#
_cell.length_a   1.000
_cell.length_b   1.000
_cell.length_c   1.000
_cell.angle_alpha   90.00
_cell.angle_beta   90.00
_cell.angle_gamma   90.00
#
_symmetry.space_group_name_H-M   'P 1'
#
loop_
_entity.id
_entity.type
_entity.pdbx_description
1 polymer ?
#
loop_
_entity_poly.entity_id
_entity_poly.type
_entity_poly.pdbx_seq_one_letter_code
_entity_poly.pdbx_strand_id
1 'polypeptide(L)'
;MAKTTPDKYANVAFATVGCTAIDTLSFAQIRFGVGIFQGIALILHRVLYYPTEVATRELVAATDSLRMAITTSNRLTQIYEVSEPALIDAVHLIGVGVNVEPLRVPIVSDFTSLPGGGRILPANPLFGAINTAGAVAASSMRIQLDFTFVELADKDYIELIQSQLPANV
;
A
#
# COMPACT_ATOMS: atom_id res chain seq x y z
N MET A 1 -29.59 -19.13 2.72
CA MET A 1 -28.52 -18.10 2.84
C MET A 1 -27.61 -18.55 3.97
N ALA A 2 -26.38 -18.96 3.65
CA ALA A 2 -25.42 -19.35 4.67
C ALA A 2 -25.17 -18.13 5.56
N LYS A 3 -25.28 -18.31 6.88
CA LYS A 3 -25.08 -17.24 7.85
C LYS A 3 -23.62 -16.82 7.78
N THR A 4 -23.33 -15.74 7.05
CA THR A 4 -21.96 -15.25 6.89
C THR A 4 -21.48 -14.81 8.26
N THR A 5 -20.63 -15.63 8.86
CA THR A 5 -20.02 -15.30 10.14
C THR A 5 -19.00 -14.21 9.83
N PRO A 6 -19.08 -13.02 10.45
CA PRO A 6 -18.09 -11.98 10.23
C PRO A 6 -16.71 -12.54 10.53
N ASP A 7 -15.75 -12.28 9.65
CA ASP A 7 -14.39 -12.77 9.82
C ASP A 7 -13.82 -12.20 11.12
N LYS A 8 -13.55 -13.09 12.07
CA LYS A 8 -13.19 -12.73 13.45
C LYS A 8 -11.69 -12.53 13.61
N TYR A 9 -10.90 -13.00 12.64
CA TYR A 9 -9.45 -13.05 12.76
C TYR A 9 -8.79 -12.12 11.75
N ALA A 10 -7.76 -11.41 12.20
CA ALA A 10 -6.93 -10.63 11.29
C ALA A 10 -6.19 -11.59 10.36
N ASN A 11 -6.40 -11.41 9.06
CA ASN A 11 -5.66 -12.08 8.00
C ASN A 11 -4.41 -11.27 7.68
N VAL A 12 -3.41 -11.97 7.14
CA VAL A 12 -2.13 -11.37 6.76
C VAL A 12 -1.86 -11.67 5.30
N ALA A 13 -1.57 -10.64 4.50
CA ALA A 13 -1.16 -10.78 3.11
C ALA A 13 0.26 -10.25 2.94
N PHE A 14 1.05 -10.95 2.13
CA PHE A 14 2.41 -10.56 1.80
C PHE A 14 2.51 -10.26 0.30
N ALA A 15 3.19 -9.17 -0.03
CA ALA A 15 3.50 -8.81 -1.40
C ALA A 15 4.96 -8.39 -1.51
N THR A 16 5.58 -8.67 -2.66
CA THR A 16 6.92 -8.18 -2.97
C THR A 16 6.84 -7.34 -4.22
N VAL A 17 7.41 -6.13 -4.16
CA VAL A 17 7.46 -5.20 -5.29
C VAL A 17 8.91 -4.93 -5.62
N GLY A 18 9.30 -5.22 -6.84
CA GLY A 18 10.64 -4.93 -7.37
C GLY A 18 10.61 -3.71 -8.26
N CYS A 19 11.61 -2.86 -8.12
CA CYS A 19 11.93 -1.76 -9.01
C CYS A 19 12.99 -2.25 -10.01
N THR A 20 12.67 -2.19 -11.30
CA THR A 20 13.56 -2.71 -12.35
C THR A 20 14.61 -1.71 -12.84
N ALA A 21 14.42 -0.40 -12.56
CA ALA A 21 15.33 0.66 -12.98
C ALA A 21 15.16 1.92 -12.11
N ILE A 22 16.16 2.80 -12.12
CA ILE A 22 16.13 4.11 -11.43
C ILE A 22 14.95 4.94 -11.94
N ASP A 23 14.34 5.73 -11.05
CA ASP A 23 13.20 6.62 -11.32
C ASP A 23 11.97 5.91 -11.92
N THR A 24 11.94 4.58 -11.85
CA THR A 24 10.88 3.77 -12.45
C THR A 24 9.88 3.38 -11.38
N LEU A 25 8.69 3.99 -11.48
CA LEU A 25 7.56 3.60 -10.66
C LEU A 25 7.07 2.19 -11.05
N SER A 26 7.22 1.25 -10.13
CA SER A 26 6.90 -0.15 -10.34
C SER A 26 5.75 -0.57 -9.43
N PHE A 27 4.83 -1.38 -9.97
CA PHE A 27 3.65 -1.85 -9.26
C PHE A 27 3.61 -3.38 -9.23
N ALA A 28 3.17 -3.95 -8.10
CA ALA A 28 2.78 -5.35 -8.04
C ALA A 28 1.36 -5.47 -7.47
N GLN A 29 0.52 -6.23 -8.17
CA GLN A 29 -0.86 -6.47 -7.74
C GLN A 29 -0.89 -7.42 -6.53
N ILE A 30 -1.64 -7.03 -5.51
CA ILE A 30 -1.93 -7.87 -4.35
C ILE A 30 -3.28 -8.53 -4.64
N ARG A 31 -3.27 -9.85 -4.82
CA ARG A 31 -4.46 -10.63 -5.17
C ARG A 31 -5.03 -11.27 -3.92
N PHE A 32 -6.18 -10.78 -3.48
CA PHE A 32 -7.00 -11.47 -2.50
C PHE A 32 -7.88 -12.45 -3.29
N GLY A 33 -7.93 -13.72 -2.89
CA GLY A 33 -8.63 -14.81 -3.61
C GLY A 33 -10.16 -14.67 -3.68
N VAL A 34 -10.68 -13.45 -3.64
CA VAL A 34 -12.09 -13.07 -3.69
C VAL A 34 -12.43 -12.56 -5.08
N GLY A 35 -13.62 -12.93 -5.57
CA GLY A 35 -14.13 -12.45 -6.85
C GLY A 35 -14.49 -10.97 -6.80
N ILE A 36 -14.30 -10.25 -7.91
CA ILE A 36 -14.56 -8.80 -8.03
C ILE A 36 -16.04 -8.45 -7.73
N PHE A 37 -16.95 -9.39 -7.94
CA PHE A 37 -18.41 -9.21 -7.80
C PHE A 37 -19.00 -9.82 -6.53
N GLN A 38 -18.18 -10.23 -5.56
CA GLN A 38 -18.69 -10.87 -4.34
C GLN A 38 -19.14 -9.89 -3.26
N GLY A 39 -19.10 -8.57 -3.50
CA GLY A 39 -19.49 -7.55 -2.50
C GLY A 39 -18.58 -7.52 -1.27
N ILE A 40 -17.36 -8.06 -1.38
CA ILE A 40 -16.42 -8.16 -0.26
C ILE A 40 -15.52 -6.93 -0.23
N ALA A 41 -15.63 -6.16 0.85
CA ALA A 41 -14.68 -5.12 1.21
C ALA A 41 -13.60 -5.64 2.17
N LEU A 42 -12.50 -4.92 2.20
CA LEU A 42 -11.35 -5.17 3.05
C LEU A 42 -11.25 -4.03 4.07
N ILE A 43 -11.18 -4.37 5.35
CA ILE A 43 -10.79 -3.43 6.39
C ILE A 43 -9.29 -3.58 6.60
N LEU A 44 -8.54 -2.57 6.18
CA LEU A 44 -7.10 -2.51 6.37
C LEU A 44 -6.79 -1.96 7.78
N HIS A 45 -6.14 -2.76 8.60
CA HIS A 45 -5.76 -2.37 9.96
C HIS A 45 -4.36 -1.77 10.00
N ARG A 46 -3.40 -2.43 9.33
CA ARG A 46 -1.99 -2.03 9.38
C ARG A 46 -1.28 -2.41 8.09
N VAL A 47 -0.32 -1.57 7.71
CA VAL A 47 0.63 -1.82 6.62
C VAL A 47 2.03 -1.78 7.21
N LEU A 48 2.82 -2.80 6.90
CA LEU A 48 4.23 -2.88 7.30
C LEU A 48 5.09 -2.92 6.04
N TYR A 49 6.00 -1.97 5.92
CA TYR A 49 6.96 -1.89 4.82
C TYR A 49 8.32 -2.40 5.28
N TYR A 50 8.88 -3.31 4.49
CA TYR A 50 10.21 -3.87 4.63
C TYR A 50 11.01 -3.53 3.38
N PRO A 51 11.61 -2.32 3.31
CA PRO A 51 12.59 -2.05 2.27
C PRO A 51 13.75 -3.04 2.41
N THR A 52 14.27 -3.52 1.29
CA THR A 52 15.46 -4.38 1.34
C THR A 52 16.69 -3.61 1.79
N GLU A 53 17.63 -4.31 2.43
CA GLU A 53 18.89 -3.70 2.87
C GLU A 53 19.63 -3.00 1.73
N VAL A 54 19.60 -3.60 0.53
CA VAL A 54 20.16 -3.01 -0.69
C VAL A 54 19.50 -1.67 -0.98
N ALA A 55 18.17 -1.61 -1.01
CA ALA A 55 17.44 -0.38 -1.27
C ALA A 55 17.73 0.71 -0.22
N THR A 56 17.96 0.34 1.04
CA THR A 56 18.31 1.30 2.10
C THR A 56 19.77 1.77 2.03
N ARG A 57 20.71 0.90 1.61
CA ARG A 57 22.13 1.26 1.45
C ARG A 57 22.37 2.22 0.28
N GLU A 58 21.50 2.17 -0.73
CA GLU A 58 21.56 3.07 -1.88
C GLU A 58 21.12 4.51 -1.56
N LEU A 59 20.55 4.76 -0.37
CA LEU A 59 20.19 6.12 0.07
C LEU A 59 21.41 6.84 0.68
N VAL A 60 22.43 7.08 -0.15
CA VAL A 60 23.73 7.62 0.30
C VAL A 60 23.75 9.15 0.26
N ALA A 61 23.23 9.73 -0.81
CA ALA A 61 23.16 11.17 -1.01
C ALA A 61 21.86 11.74 -0.43
N ALA A 62 21.91 13.02 -0.03
CA ALA A 62 20.72 13.73 0.44
C ALA A 62 19.62 13.89 -0.62
N THR A 63 19.96 13.67 -1.89
CA THR A 63 19.04 13.68 -3.02
C THR A 63 18.40 12.31 -3.28
N ASP A 64 18.91 11.25 -2.67
CA ASP A 64 18.40 9.90 -2.89
C ASP A 64 17.12 9.72 -2.10
N SER A 65 16.13 9.07 -2.72
CA SER A 65 14.88 8.75 -2.04
C SER A 65 14.35 7.40 -2.45
N LEU A 66 13.75 6.71 -1.47
CA LEU A 66 12.99 5.49 -1.65
C LEU A 66 11.56 5.78 -1.23
N ARG A 67 10.64 5.61 -2.16
CA ARG A 67 9.21 5.85 -1.99
C ARG A 67 8.49 4.53 -2.13
N MET A 68 7.62 4.25 -1.19
CA MET A 68 6.86 3.01 -1.08
C MET A 68 5.41 3.37 -0.81
N ALA A 69 4.47 2.67 -1.43
CA ALA A 69 3.05 3.00 -1.27
C ALA A 69 2.15 1.79 -1.46
N ILE A 70 0.92 1.92 -0.95
CA ILE A 70 -0.23 1.09 -1.30
C ILE A 70 -1.22 1.93 -2.09
N THR A 71 -1.67 1.41 -3.23
CA THR A 71 -2.50 2.13 -4.18
C THR A 71 -3.64 1.24 -4.69
N THR A 72 -4.77 1.84 -5.07
CA THR A 72 -5.87 1.13 -5.75
C THR A 72 -5.72 1.13 -7.27
N SER A 73 -4.71 1.84 -7.80
CA SER A 73 -4.46 1.99 -9.23
C SER A 73 -2.98 1.78 -9.56
N ASN A 74 -2.72 1.17 -10.72
CA ASN A 74 -1.39 1.02 -11.31
C ASN A 74 -1.08 2.11 -12.37
N ARG A 75 -1.92 3.14 -12.49
CA ARG A 75 -1.78 4.23 -13.46
C ARG A 75 -1.25 5.53 -12.86
N LEU A 76 -0.83 5.49 -11.60
CA LEU A 76 -0.25 6.66 -10.94
C LEU A 76 1.06 7.04 -11.63
N THR A 77 1.27 8.33 -11.83
CA THR A 77 2.52 8.89 -12.35
C THR A 77 3.49 9.22 -11.21
N GLN A 78 2.95 9.49 -10.01
CA GLN A 78 3.70 9.85 -8.81
C GLN A 78 3.03 9.21 -7.57
N ILE A 79 3.84 8.80 -6.58
CA ILE A 79 3.36 8.14 -5.34
C ILE A 79 3.51 8.99 -4.08
N TYR A 80 3.85 10.27 -4.25
CA TYR A 80 4.03 11.24 -3.16
C TYR A 80 3.02 12.39 -3.22
N GLU A 81 2.13 12.38 -4.22
CA GLU A 81 1.17 13.45 -4.41
C GLU A 81 -0.06 13.20 -3.54
N VAL A 82 -0.35 14.15 -2.65
CA VAL A 82 -1.49 14.07 -1.71
C VAL A 82 -2.84 14.25 -2.42
N SER A 83 -2.82 14.76 -3.65
CA SER A 83 -4.00 14.98 -4.49
C SER A 83 -4.57 13.68 -5.07
N GLU A 84 -3.84 12.57 -5.01
CA GLU A 84 -4.21 11.32 -5.68
C GLU A 84 -5.12 10.44 -4.80
N PRO A 85 -6.44 10.34 -5.10
CA PRO A 85 -7.38 9.56 -4.29
C PRO A 85 -7.11 8.05 -4.34
N ALA A 86 -6.40 7.58 -5.37
CA ALA A 86 -5.99 6.20 -5.50
C ALA A 86 -4.82 5.82 -4.57
N LEU A 87 -4.19 6.80 -3.91
CA LEU A 87 -3.14 6.56 -2.92
C LEU A 87 -3.78 6.27 -1.55
N ILE A 88 -3.52 5.08 -1.00
CA ILE A 88 -4.01 4.70 0.31
C ILE A 88 -3.01 5.13 1.37
N ASP A 89 -1.75 4.75 1.18
CA ASP A 89 -0.68 5.02 2.12
C ASP A 89 0.63 5.19 1.35
N ALA A 90 1.49 6.07 1.86
CA ALA A 90 2.79 6.34 1.26
C ALA A 90 3.84 6.57 2.35
N VAL A 91 4.98 5.93 2.16
CA VAL A 91 6.18 6.06 2.98
C VAL A 91 7.29 6.60 2.10
N HIS A 92 7.94 7.65 2.58
CA HIS A 92 9.06 8.29 1.92
C HIS A 92 10.29 8.24 2.82
N LEU A 93 11.32 7.55 2.34
CA LEU A 93 12.65 7.55 2.92
C LEU A 93 13.54 8.46 2.08
N ILE A 94 14.29 9.32 2.76
CA ILE A 94 15.23 10.26 2.14
C ILE A 94 16.61 9.90 2.68
N GLY A 95 17.62 9.90 1.80
CA GLY A 95 19.00 9.73 2.21
C GLY A 95 19.44 10.83 3.16
N VAL A 96 20.10 10.46 4.25
CA VAL A 96 20.64 11.40 5.23
C VAL A 96 22.14 11.37 5.08
N GLY A 97 22.67 12.21 4.18
CA GLY A 97 24.10 12.19 3.83
C GLY A 97 25.03 12.13 5.05
N VAL A 98 26.03 11.24 5.00
CA VAL A 98 27.12 10.98 5.98
C VAL A 98 26.69 10.91 7.47
N ASN A 99 25.39 10.74 7.76
CA ASN A 99 24.90 10.60 9.13
C ASN A 99 24.33 9.19 9.31
N VAL A 100 24.83 8.47 10.33
CA VAL A 100 24.30 7.17 10.71
C VAL A 100 23.04 7.39 11.54
N GLU A 101 21.88 7.44 10.89
CA GLU A 101 20.59 7.44 11.58
C GLU A 101 20.04 6.01 11.65
N PRO A 102 19.62 5.52 12.84
CA PRO A 102 19.03 4.20 12.96
C PRO A 102 17.67 4.15 12.25
N LEU A 103 17.59 3.46 11.11
CA LEU A 103 16.33 3.18 10.44
C LEU A 103 15.57 2.08 11.19
N ARG A 104 14.34 2.37 11.62
CA ARG A 104 13.45 1.37 12.22
C ARG A 104 12.70 0.60 11.12
N VAL A 105 12.95 -0.71 11.05
CA VAL A 105 12.25 -1.65 10.16
C VAL A 105 11.51 -2.68 11.03
N PRO A 106 10.24 -3.03 10.73
CA PRO A 106 9.40 -2.47 9.67
C PRO A 106 8.98 -1.03 9.92
N ILE A 107 8.73 -0.31 8.83
CA ILE A 107 8.01 0.96 8.88
C ILE A 107 6.53 0.64 8.93
N VAL A 108 5.85 1.12 9.98
CA VAL A 108 4.48 0.73 10.30
C VAL A 108 3.54 1.91 10.07
N SER A 109 2.54 1.71 9.21
CA SER A 109 1.39 2.59 9.06
C SER A 109 0.18 1.93 9.72
N ASP A 110 -0.33 2.53 10.80
CA ASP A 110 -1.42 2.00 11.61
C ASP A 110 -2.72 2.78 11.36
N PHE A 111 -3.79 2.07 11.03
CA PHE A 111 -5.13 2.60 10.76
C PHE A 111 -6.15 2.16 11.82
N THR A 112 -5.73 1.44 12.87
CA THR A 112 -6.63 0.89 13.89
C THR A 112 -7.36 1.95 14.70
N SER A 113 -6.84 3.19 14.73
CA SER A 113 -7.46 4.34 15.38
C SER A 113 -8.60 4.98 14.57
N LEU A 114 -8.80 4.59 13.31
CA LEU A 114 -9.87 5.12 12.47
C LEU A 114 -11.25 4.55 12.88
N PRO A 115 -12.33 5.31 12.67
CA PRO A 115 -13.69 4.80 12.86
C PRO A 115 -13.93 3.53 12.04
N GLY A 116 -14.44 2.48 12.68
CA GLY A 116 -14.58 1.15 12.05
C GLY A 116 -13.39 0.21 12.25
N GLY A 117 -12.38 0.62 13.03
CA GLY A 117 -11.24 -0.22 13.40
C GLY A 117 -10.20 -0.40 12.30
N GLY A 118 -10.29 0.38 11.23
CA GLY A 118 -9.38 0.34 10.08
C GLY A 118 -9.92 1.16 8.92
N ARG A 119 -9.16 1.21 7.81
CA ARG A 119 -9.60 1.86 6.57
C ARG A 119 -10.33 0.85 5.68
N ILE A 120 -11.58 1.15 5.33
CA ILE A 120 -12.39 0.29 4.46
C ILE A 120 -12.02 0.57 2.99
N LEU A 121 -11.73 -0.48 2.24
CA LEU A 121 -11.28 -0.44 0.86
C LEU A 121 -11.92 -1.60 0.07
N PRO A 122 -12.13 -1.48 -1.25
CA PRO A 122 -12.53 -2.62 -2.07
C PRO A 122 -11.39 -3.65 -2.09
N ALA A 123 -11.74 -4.93 -2.04
CA ALA A 123 -10.72 -6.00 -1.99
C ALA A 123 -9.89 -6.10 -3.28
N ASN A 124 -10.40 -5.64 -4.42
CA ASN A 124 -9.67 -5.63 -5.69
C ASN A 124 -10.07 -4.39 -6.53
N PRO A 125 -9.12 -3.73 -7.22
CA PRO A 125 -7.68 -4.02 -7.26
C PRO A 125 -6.89 -3.25 -6.19
N LEU A 126 -5.90 -3.92 -5.58
CA LEU A 126 -4.91 -3.31 -4.69
C LEU A 126 -3.51 -3.57 -5.25
N PHE A 127 -2.64 -2.57 -5.19
CA PHE A 127 -1.27 -2.64 -5.67
C PHE A 127 -0.31 -2.13 -4.60
N GLY A 128 0.85 -2.80 -4.49
CA GLY A 128 2.02 -2.21 -3.87
C GLY A 128 2.83 -1.46 -4.91
N ALA A 129 3.34 -0.28 -4.57
CA ALA A 129 4.08 0.58 -5.47
C ALA A 129 5.44 0.98 -4.86
N ILE A 130 6.50 0.92 -5.66
CA ILE A 130 7.85 1.36 -5.27
C ILE A 130 8.40 2.31 -6.33
N ASN A 131 9.07 3.37 -5.88
CA ASN A 131 9.82 4.29 -6.73
C ASN A 131 11.10 4.67 -6.01
N THR A 132 12.20 4.81 -6.74
CA THR A 132 13.49 5.25 -6.23
C THR A 132 13.99 6.41 -7.06
N ALA A 133 14.43 7.49 -6.42
CA ALA A 133 15.21 8.52 -7.09
C ALA A 133 16.67 8.44 -6.60
N GLY A 134 17.62 8.37 -7.51
CA GLY A 134 19.06 8.35 -7.20
C GLY A 134 19.70 6.99 -6.87
N ALA A 135 18.90 5.94 -6.61
CA ALA A 135 19.44 4.60 -6.36
C ALA A 135 20.04 3.99 -7.64
N VAL A 136 21.26 3.45 -7.59
CA VAL A 136 21.96 2.94 -8.79
C VAL A 136 21.59 1.48 -9.10
N ALA A 137 21.10 0.75 -8.09
CA ALA A 137 20.76 -0.67 -8.19
C ALA A 137 19.24 -0.95 -8.19
N ALA A 138 18.87 -2.11 -8.75
CA ALA A 138 17.52 -2.65 -8.63
C ALA A 138 17.14 -2.80 -7.14
N SER A 139 16.06 -2.13 -6.76
CA SER A 139 15.58 -2.08 -5.38
C SER A 139 14.31 -2.89 -5.24
N SER A 140 14.05 -3.44 -4.06
CA SER A 140 12.78 -4.11 -3.79
C SER A 140 12.28 -3.84 -2.38
N MET A 141 10.98 -4.00 -2.20
CA MET A 141 10.33 -3.94 -0.90
C MET A 141 9.42 -5.15 -0.72
N ARG A 142 9.24 -5.56 0.54
CA ARG A 142 8.16 -6.46 0.94
C ARG A 142 7.14 -5.67 1.73
N ILE A 143 5.88 -5.93 1.47
CA ILE A 143 4.77 -5.35 2.21
C ILE A 143 4.02 -6.47 2.90
N GLN A 144 3.69 -6.25 4.17
CA GLN A 144 2.73 -7.04 4.91
C GLN A 144 1.50 -6.20 5.21
N LEU A 145 0.32 -6.73 4.89
CA LEU A 145 -0.97 -6.13 5.18
C LEU A 145 -1.67 -6.96 6.24
N ASP A 146 -2.09 -6.32 7.33
CA ASP A 146 -2.97 -6.91 8.32
C ASP A 146 -4.39 -6.39 8.05
N PHE A 147 -5.33 -7.29 7.76
CA PHE A 147 -6.66 -6.93 7.27
C PHE A 147 -7.75 -7.92 7.70
N THR A 148 -9.01 -7.51 7.59
CA THR A 148 -10.19 -8.39 7.74
C THR A 148 -11.13 -8.23 6.56
N PHE A 149 -11.93 -9.26 6.28
CA PHE A 149 -12.97 -9.20 5.25
C PHE A 149 -14.31 -8.79 5.86
N VAL A 150 -15.02 -7.91 5.15
CA VAL A 150 -16.40 -7.54 5.47
C VAL A 150 -17.26 -7.67 4.23
N GLU A 151 -18.32 -8.45 4.33
CA GLU A 151 -19.36 -8.53 3.32
C GLU A 151 -20.23 -7.27 3.43
N LEU A 152 -20.30 -6.50 2.35
CA LEU A 152 -21.17 -5.34 2.24
C LEU A 152 -22.37 -5.68 1.35
N ALA A 153 -23.50 -5.03 1.60
CA ALA A 153 -24.60 -5.07 0.65
C ALA A 153 -24.15 -4.45 -0.68
N ASP A 154 -24.65 -4.95 -1.81
CA ASP A 154 -24.26 -4.49 -3.16
C ASP A 154 -24.31 -2.97 -3.31
N LYS A 155 -25.33 -2.33 -2.69
CA LYS A 155 -25.49 -0.88 -2.69
C LYS A 155 -24.32 -0.18 -1.99
N ASP A 156 -23.96 -0.62 -0.80
CA ASP A 156 -22.90 -0.01 0.02
C ASP A 156 -21.52 -0.26 -0.61
N TYR A 157 -21.34 -1.40 -1.27
CA TYR A 157 -20.12 -1.69 -2.03
C TYR A 157 -19.95 -0.77 -3.24
N ILE A 158 -21.04 -0.44 -3.95
CA ILE A 158 -21.00 0.54 -5.05
C ILE A 158 -20.68 1.94 -4.53
N GLU A 159 -21.28 2.37 -3.42
CA GLU A 159 -20.98 3.65 -2.79
C GLU A 159 -19.51 3.73 -2.36
N LEU A 160 -18.96 2.64 -1.82
CA LEU A 160 -17.53 2.54 -1.48
C LEU A 160 -16.65 2.74 -2.72
N ILE A 161 -16.94 2.05 -3.83
CA ILE A 161 -16.18 2.23 -5.07
C ILE A 161 -16.28 3.66 -5.59
N GLN A 162 -17.47 4.26 -5.55
CA GLN A 162 -17.69 5.64 -5.99
C GLN A 162 -16.94 6.65 -5.13
N SER A 163 -16.81 6.40 -3.82
CA SER A 163 -16.06 7.27 -2.90
C SER A 163 -14.55 7.33 -3.20
N GLN A 164 -14.02 6.35 -3.96
CA GLN A 164 -12.62 6.34 -4.38
C GLN A 164 -12.37 7.09 -5.69
N LEU A 165 -13.44 7.51 -6.38
CA LEU A 165 -13.30 8.40 -7.52
C LEU A 165 -13.02 9.83 -7.02
N PRO A 166 -12.14 10.58 -7.70
CA PRO A 166 -11.88 11.97 -7.35
C PRO A 166 -13.20 12.75 -7.33
N ALA A 167 -13.44 13.49 -6.23
CA ALA A 167 -14.64 14.31 -6.06
C ALA A 167 -14.75 15.46 -7.07
N ASN A 168 -13.66 15.78 -7.78
CA ASN A 168 -13.57 16.87 -8.75
C ASN A 168 -13.22 16.34 -10.15
N VAL A 169 -14.23 15.85 -10.87
CA VAL A 169 -14.17 15.69 -12.33
C VAL A 169 -15.14 16.67 -12.96
#